data_AF-A0A9P6A9L4-F1
#
_entry.id   AF-A0A9P6A9L4-F1
#
_cell.length_a   1.000
_cell.length_b   1.000
_cell.length_c   1.000
_cell.angle_alpha   90.00
_cell.angle_beta   90.00
_cell.angle_gamma   90.00
#
_symmetry.space_group_name_H-M   'P 1'
#
loop_
_entity.id
_entity.type
_entity.pdbx_description
1 polymer ?
#
loop_
_entity_poly.entity_id
_entity_poly.type
_entity_poly.pdbx_seq_one_letter_code
_entity_poly.pdbx_strand_id
1 'polypeptide(L)'
;MQKKHKSRSFPPLNRWPADVFHQVMRFAALPDFVNGQSPYETALALTRVSSDVRRAAMPGFLHTVVISNPRQLYAFLEAVRRSRSQRQPRRLDIHCDYAQMVRRFWCTDGPHRLLSDPTVLDYATLYEVIRNVDSLGMTFVTLPMLTDCFAEGRNIQKEWKCRSLVLVGPGDRWNPLVNSPEGVVFLSKLTHLVVYNLDGASDETPYPPAVARIPFAAMPSLTHFAFPMLAQARGGIFPMAAIVSADRQALRQFVNAPANYSSPSYIRPPQWDRRGIDWEAAFGVAEPEQIWGRAIPEDERKKQLVKRRK
;
A
#
# COMPACT_ATOMS: atom_id res chain seq x y z
N MET A 1 -25.19 -16.14 -46.83
CA MET A 1 -24.37 -17.17 -46.16
C MET A 1 -23.79 -16.59 -44.87
N GLN A 2 -24.38 -16.89 -43.71
CA GLN A 2 -23.83 -16.50 -42.40
C GLN A 2 -22.69 -17.46 -42.04
N LYS A 3 -21.47 -16.94 -41.83
CA LYS A 3 -20.34 -17.72 -41.31
C LYS A 3 -20.64 -18.11 -39.86
N LYS A 4 -20.96 -19.39 -39.62
CA LYS A 4 -21.01 -19.97 -38.28
C LYS A 4 -19.63 -19.81 -37.64
N HIS A 5 -19.50 -18.88 -36.68
CA HIS A 5 -18.36 -18.86 -35.77
C HIS A 5 -18.39 -20.17 -34.97
N LYS A 6 -17.47 -21.10 -35.29
CA LYS A 6 -17.23 -22.27 -34.43
C LYS A 6 -16.80 -21.73 -33.06
N SER A 7 -17.64 -21.88 -32.04
CA SER A 7 -17.25 -21.60 -30.66
C SER A 7 -16.09 -22.54 -30.33
N ARG A 8 -14.89 -22.00 -30.17
CA ARG A 8 -13.76 -22.76 -29.65
C ARG A 8 -14.09 -23.11 -28.21
N SER A 9 -14.51 -24.35 -27.96
CA SER A 9 -14.71 -24.86 -26.61
C SER A 9 -13.34 -25.07 -25.98
N PHE A 10 -13.08 -24.42 -24.85
CA PHE A 10 -11.88 -24.68 -24.07
C PHE A 10 -11.95 -26.10 -23.48
N PRO A 11 -10.83 -26.84 -23.45
CA PRO A 11 -10.79 -28.13 -22.79
C PRO A 11 -11.08 -27.96 -21.29
N PRO A 12 -11.68 -28.96 -20.63
CA PRO A 12 -11.94 -28.89 -19.19
C PRO A 12 -10.64 -28.67 -18.41
N LEU A 13 -10.73 -27.94 -17.29
CA LEU A 13 -9.56 -27.49 -16.51
C LEU A 13 -8.65 -28.64 -16.05
N ASN A 14 -9.20 -29.83 -15.81
CA ASN A 14 -8.44 -31.02 -15.40
C ASN A 14 -7.53 -31.60 -16.50
N ARG A 15 -7.61 -31.10 -17.73
CA ARG A 15 -6.74 -31.50 -18.86
C ARG A 15 -5.64 -30.49 -19.16
N TRP A 16 -5.58 -29.40 -18.40
CA TRP A 16 -4.56 -28.38 -18.62
C TRP A 16 -3.23 -28.84 -18.00
N PRO A 17 -2.07 -28.52 -18.63
CA PRO A 17 -0.79 -28.65 -17.96
C PRO A 17 -0.79 -27.87 -16.65
N ALA A 18 -0.24 -28.46 -15.58
CA ALA A 18 -0.29 -27.90 -14.24
C ALA A 18 0.27 -26.46 -14.20
N ASP A 19 1.37 -26.19 -14.89
CA ASP A 19 2.00 -24.86 -14.93
C ASP A 19 1.08 -23.81 -15.57
N VAL A 20 0.40 -24.16 -16.67
CA VAL A 20 -0.54 -23.28 -17.36
C VAL A 20 -1.75 -23.02 -16.49
N PHE A 21 -2.29 -24.06 -15.84
CA PHE A 21 -3.38 -23.93 -14.89
C PHE A 21 -3.01 -22.97 -13.74
N HIS A 22 -1.85 -23.18 -13.09
CA HIS A 22 -1.40 -22.34 -12.00
C HIS A 22 -1.16 -20.88 -12.41
N GLN A 23 -0.55 -20.65 -13.58
CA GLN A 23 -0.35 -19.30 -14.09
C GLN A 23 -1.67 -18.59 -14.36
N VAL A 24 -2.59 -19.23 -15.08
CA VAL A 24 -3.90 -18.63 -15.40
C VAL A 24 -4.69 -18.34 -14.13
N MET A 25 -4.75 -19.27 -13.18
CA MET A 25 -5.43 -19.05 -11.90
C MET A 25 -4.79 -17.91 -11.10
N ARG A 26 -3.45 -17.84 -11.06
CA ARG A 26 -2.73 -16.77 -10.38
C ARG A 26 -3.01 -15.40 -11.00
N PHE A 27 -2.96 -15.28 -12.32
CA PHE A 27 -3.24 -14.02 -13.01
C PHE A 27 -4.71 -13.61 -12.91
N ALA A 28 -5.64 -14.55 -13.06
CA ALA A 28 -7.07 -14.28 -12.95
C ALA A 28 -7.50 -13.92 -11.52
N ALA A 29 -6.76 -14.37 -10.50
CA ALA A 29 -7.01 -14.05 -9.11
C ALA A 29 -6.35 -12.73 -8.64
N LEU A 30 -5.63 -12.02 -9.51
CA LEU A 30 -5.10 -10.70 -9.16
C LEU A 30 -6.25 -9.71 -8.95
N PRO A 31 -6.18 -8.84 -7.92
CA PRO A 31 -7.24 -7.88 -7.70
C PRO A 31 -7.29 -6.82 -8.81
N ASP A 32 -8.48 -6.50 -9.31
CA ASP A 32 -8.69 -5.43 -10.30
C ASP A 32 -9.20 -4.17 -9.61
N PHE A 33 -8.27 -3.27 -9.27
CA PHE A 33 -8.60 -2.01 -8.61
C PHE A 33 -9.12 -0.93 -9.57
N VAL A 34 -8.96 -1.11 -10.89
CA VAL A 34 -9.28 -0.11 -11.92
C VAL A 34 -10.73 -0.27 -12.38
N ASN A 35 -11.14 -1.47 -12.77
CA ASN A 35 -12.41 -1.68 -13.46
C ASN A 35 -13.51 -2.26 -12.54
N GLY A 36 -13.16 -2.72 -11.33
CA GLY A 36 -14.07 -3.41 -10.42
C GLY A 36 -14.70 -2.53 -9.34
N GLN A 37 -16.01 -2.72 -9.09
CA GLN A 37 -16.65 -2.27 -7.84
C GLN A 37 -16.11 -3.03 -6.63
N SER A 38 -15.76 -4.30 -6.82
CA SER A 38 -15.10 -5.16 -5.83
C SER A 38 -13.81 -5.74 -6.44
N PRO A 39 -12.62 -5.24 -6.04
CA PRO A 39 -11.36 -5.65 -6.64
C PRO A 39 -11.09 -7.15 -6.58
N TYR A 40 -11.71 -7.84 -5.63
CA TYR A 40 -11.47 -9.24 -5.32
C TYR A 40 -12.52 -10.21 -5.86
N GLU A 41 -13.50 -9.74 -6.63
CA GLU A 41 -14.66 -10.54 -7.05
C GLU A 41 -14.25 -11.82 -7.79
N THR A 42 -13.41 -11.69 -8.82
CA THR A 42 -12.92 -12.83 -9.61
C THR A 42 -12.18 -13.84 -8.74
N ALA A 43 -11.29 -13.37 -7.88
CA ALA A 43 -10.55 -14.22 -6.96
C ALA A 43 -11.47 -14.98 -5.99
N LEU A 44 -12.48 -14.30 -5.44
CA LEU A 44 -13.48 -14.91 -4.58
C LEU A 44 -14.32 -15.96 -5.31
N ALA A 45 -14.67 -15.72 -6.58
CA ALA A 45 -15.35 -16.72 -7.40
C ALA A 45 -14.48 -17.96 -7.62
N LEU A 46 -13.20 -17.78 -7.99
CA LEU A 46 -12.24 -18.87 -8.21
C LEU A 46 -12.05 -19.73 -6.95
N THR A 47 -11.90 -19.11 -5.78
CA THR A 47 -11.71 -19.85 -4.50
C THR A 47 -12.90 -20.71 -4.08
N ARG A 48 -14.06 -20.58 -4.74
CA ARG A 48 -15.27 -21.36 -4.50
C ARG A 48 -15.46 -22.53 -5.47
N VAL A 49 -14.68 -22.61 -6.55
CA VAL A 49 -14.84 -23.64 -7.59
C VAL A 49 -14.43 -25.03 -7.09
N SER A 50 -13.22 -25.15 -6.54
CA SER A 50 -12.69 -26.39 -5.96
C SER A 50 -11.52 -26.09 -5.00
N SER A 51 -11.06 -27.09 -4.25
CA SER A 51 -9.87 -26.98 -3.40
C SER A 51 -8.61 -26.67 -4.20
N ASP A 52 -8.42 -27.29 -5.36
CA ASP A 52 -7.25 -27.07 -6.22
C ASP A 52 -7.25 -25.69 -6.86
N VAL A 53 -8.41 -25.24 -7.35
CA VAL A 53 -8.56 -23.87 -7.89
C VAL A 53 -8.32 -22.86 -6.77
N ARG A 54 -8.86 -23.10 -5.56
CA ARG A 54 -8.58 -22.25 -4.39
C ARG A 54 -7.09 -22.18 -4.09
N ARG A 55 -6.39 -23.31 -4.03
CA ARG A 55 -4.96 -23.37 -3.73
C ARG A 55 -4.14 -22.63 -4.79
N ALA A 56 -4.51 -22.74 -6.07
CA ALA A 56 -3.86 -22.04 -7.17
C ALA A 56 -4.16 -20.53 -7.21
N ALA A 57 -5.37 -20.12 -6.83
CA ALA A 57 -5.81 -18.72 -6.84
C ALA A 57 -5.31 -17.93 -5.62
N MET A 58 -5.16 -18.59 -4.46
CA MET A 58 -4.84 -17.92 -3.19
C MET A 58 -3.60 -17.02 -3.23
N PRO A 59 -2.47 -17.40 -3.87
CA PRO A 59 -1.31 -16.52 -3.98
C PRO A 59 -1.57 -15.25 -4.78
N GLY A 60 -2.41 -15.32 -5.81
CA GLY A 60 -2.84 -14.13 -6.58
C GLY A 60 -3.80 -13.26 -5.77
N PHE A 61 -4.78 -13.89 -5.13
CA PHE A 61 -5.78 -13.23 -4.30
C PHE A 61 -5.17 -12.43 -3.14
N LEU A 62 -4.25 -13.06 -2.40
CA LEU A 62 -3.61 -12.46 -1.22
C LEU A 62 -2.38 -11.61 -1.58
N HIS A 63 -1.97 -11.55 -2.85
CA HIS A 63 -0.79 -10.79 -3.28
C HIS A 63 -0.87 -9.33 -2.80
N THR A 64 -2.05 -8.73 -2.89
CA THR A 64 -2.30 -7.35 -2.47
C THR A 64 -3.52 -7.30 -1.56
N VAL A 65 -3.30 -6.99 -0.29
CA VAL A 65 -4.35 -6.88 0.73
C VAL A 65 -4.60 -5.41 1.02
N VAL A 66 -5.84 -4.97 0.80
CA VAL A 66 -6.30 -3.61 1.09
C VAL A 66 -7.33 -3.66 2.23
N ILE A 67 -7.00 -3.00 3.32
CA ILE A 67 -7.83 -2.88 4.51
C ILE A 67 -8.29 -1.43 4.62
N SER A 68 -9.58 -1.22 4.35
CA SER A 68 -10.17 0.10 4.27
C SER A 68 -10.97 0.50 5.51
N ASN A 69 -11.29 -0.45 6.39
CA ASN A 69 -12.03 -0.19 7.62
C ASN A 69 -11.61 -1.15 8.76
N PRO A 70 -11.94 -0.83 10.02
CA PRO A 70 -11.49 -1.62 11.16
C PRO A 70 -12.08 -3.03 11.23
N ARG A 71 -13.28 -3.25 10.66
CA ARG A 71 -13.89 -4.59 10.61
C ARG A 71 -13.08 -5.54 9.72
N GLN A 72 -12.59 -5.04 8.59
CA GLN A 72 -11.68 -5.78 7.71
C GLN A 72 -10.35 -6.08 8.39
N LEU A 73 -9.81 -5.11 9.14
CA LEU A 73 -8.58 -5.31 9.92
C LEU A 73 -8.73 -6.44 10.95
N TYR A 74 -9.83 -6.42 11.71
CA TYR A 74 -10.15 -7.46 12.67
C TYR A 74 -10.32 -8.84 12.01
N ALA A 75 -11.09 -8.90 10.92
CA ALA A 75 -11.31 -10.15 10.19
C ALA A 75 -9.99 -10.72 9.64
N PHE A 76 -9.10 -9.86 9.15
CA PHE A 76 -7.79 -10.26 8.65
C PHE A 76 -6.87 -10.75 9.78
N LEU A 77 -6.82 -10.03 10.90
CA LEU A 77 -6.08 -10.45 12.10
C LEU A 77 -6.53 -11.82 12.60
N GLU A 78 -7.85 -12.03 12.69
CA GLU A 78 -8.42 -13.30 13.10
C GLU A 78 -8.11 -14.42 12.09
N ALA A 79 -8.10 -14.13 10.79
CA ALA A 79 -7.72 -15.09 9.76
C ALA A 79 -6.24 -15.50 9.86
N VAL A 80 -5.33 -14.54 10.10
CA VAL A 80 -3.90 -14.80 10.33
C VAL A 80 -3.68 -15.59 11.63
N ARG A 81 -4.41 -15.23 12.69
CA ARG A 81 -4.35 -15.94 13.98
C ARG A 81 -4.78 -17.40 13.82
N ARG A 82 -5.93 -17.64 13.17
CA ARG A 82 -6.44 -18.99 12.92
C ARG A 82 -5.48 -19.83 12.09
N SER A 83 -4.85 -19.26 11.06
CA SER A 83 -3.90 -20.03 10.24
C SER A 83 -2.64 -20.42 11.03
N ARG A 84 -2.17 -19.56 11.94
CA ARG A 84 -1.05 -19.88 12.85
C ARG A 84 -1.40 -20.99 13.84
N SER A 85 -2.58 -20.94 14.46
CA SER A 85 -3.04 -21.98 15.40
C SER A 85 -3.31 -23.32 14.72
N GLN A 86 -3.64 -23.32 13.42
CA GLN A 86 -3.91 -24.52 12.62
C GLN A 86 -2.66 -25.15 12.00
N ARG A 87 -1.44 -24.80 12.42
CA ARG A 87 -0.19 -25.47 12.02
C ARG A 87 -0.10 -26.96 12.39
N GLN A 88 -1.17 -27.57 12.91
CA GLN A 88 -1.22 -29.01 13.14
C GLN A 88 -1.40 -29.77 11.82
N PRO A 89 -0.54 -30.76 11.53
CA PRO A 89 -0.39 -31.40 10.21
C PRO A 89 -1.56 -32.32 9.77
N ARG A 90 -2.71 -32.30 10.47
CA ARG A 90 -3.83 -33.23 10.22
C ARG A 90 -5.05 -32.63 9.52
N ARG A 91 -5.08 -31.33 9.20
CA ARG A 91 -6.17 -30.71 8.40
C ARG A 91 -5.58 -30.00 7.17
N LEU A 92 -5.41 -30.78 6.11
CA LEU A 92 -4.57 -30.48 4.94
C LEU A 92 -5.14 -29.51 3.88
N ASP A 93 -6.31 -28.91 4.04
CA ASP A 93 -6.95 -28.18 2.93
C ASP A 93 -7.21 -26.68 3.13
N ILE A 94 -6.87 -26.09 4.28
CA ILE A 94 -7.22 -24.68 4.58
C ILE A 94 -6.04 -23.87 5.16
N HIS A 95 -4.83 -24.45 5.26
CA HIS A 95 -3.68 -23.69 5.74
C HIS A 95 -3.20 -22.67 4.70
N CYS A 96 -3.34 -21.38 5.01
CA CYS A 96 -2.81 -20.28 4.22
C CYS A 96 -1.64 -19.62 4.96
N ASP A 97 -0.45 -19.64 4.35
CA ASP A 97 0.70 -18.90 4.85
C ASP A 97 0.63 -17.44 4.38
N TYR A 98 -0.14 -16.63 5.11
CA TYR A 98 -0.31 -15.21 4.82
C TYR A 98 1.02 -14.45 4.75
N ALA A 99 2.02 -14.85 5.55
CA ALA A 99 3.32 -14.18 5.56
C ALA A 99 4.10 -14.38 4.25
N GLN A 100 3.89 -15.49 3.54
CA GLN A 100 4.53 -15.75 2.25
C GLN A 100 3.72 -15.23 1.04
N MET A 101 2.39 -15.19 1.18
CA MET A 101 1.49 -14.85 0.08
C MET A 101 1.24 -13.34 -0.04
N VAL A 102 1.23 -12.60 1.08
CA VAL A 102 1.00 -11.14 1.06
C VAL A 102 2.28 -10.42 0.66
N ARG A 103 2.24 -9.74 -0.49
CA ARG A 103 3.37 -8.96 -1.03
C ARG A 103 3.17 -7.46 -0.94
N ARG A 104 1.91 -7.03 -0.98
CA ARG A 104 1.53 -5.63 -0.77
C ARG A 104 0.46 -5.59 0.29
N PHE A 105 0.65 -4.74 1.28
CA PHE A 105 -0.31 -4.54 2.35
C PHE A 105 -0.64 -3.07 2.47
N TRP A 106 -1.93 -2.76 2.45
CA TRP A 106 -2.44 -1.40 2.49
C TRP A 106 -3.46 -1.26 3.62
N CYS A 107 -3.28 -0.31 4.52
CA CYS A 107 -4.17 -0.06 5.65
C CYS A 107 -4.54 1.43 5.71
N THR A 108 -5.75 1.80 5.27
CA THR A 108 -6.17 3.22 5.30
C THR A 108 -6.78 3.65 6.62
N ASP A 109 -7.42 2.72 7.33
CA ASP A 109 -8.13 3.05 8.57
C ASP A 109 -7.65 2.12 9.68
N GLY A 110 -7.02 2.74 10.66
CA GLY A 110 -6.57 2.11 11.90
C GLY A 110 -7.51 2.56 12.99
N PRO A 111 -7.69 1.81 14.07
CA PRO A 111 -8.72 2.12 15.05
C PRO A 111 -8.32 3.35 15.87
N HIS A 112 -8.60 4.52 15.32
CA HIS A 112 -8.66 5.74 16.09
C HIS A 112 -9.96 5.87 16.88
N ARG A 113 -10.91 4.93 16.71
CA ARG A 113 -12.27 5.04 17.30
C ARG A 113 -12.90 3.76 17.85
N LEU A 114 -12.20 2.62 17.85
CA LEU A 114 -12.68 1.44 18.59
C LEU A 114 -12.13 1.39 20.04
N LEU A 115 -11.45 2.45 20.48
CA LEU A 115 -10.90 2.63 21.82
C LEU A 115 -11.99 2.89 22.87
N SER A 116 -12.87 1.91 23.05
CA SER A 116 -13.44 1.63 24.37
C SER A 116 -12.78 0.41 25.02
N ASP A 117 -12.03 -0.40 24.25
CA ASP A 117 -11.34 -1.56 24.81
C ASP A 117 -9.95 -1.81 24.18
N PRO A 118 -8.86 -1.33 24.81
CA PRO A 118 -7.49 -1.55 24.36
C PRO A 118 -7.03 -3.01 24.45
N THR A 119 -7.87 -3.94 24.94
CA THR A 119 -7.50 -5.36 25.11
C THR A 119 -7.76 -6.25 23.88
N VAL A 120 -8.38 -5.74 22.81
CA VAL A 120 -9.01 -6.61 21.79
C VAL A 120 -8.15 -6.85 20.53
N LEU A 121 -7.19 -5.98 20.19
CA LEU A 121 -6.43 -6.06 18.94
C LEU A 121 -4.93 -6.28 19.18
N ASP A 122 -4.54 -7.54 19.15
CA ASP A 122 -3.14 -7.95 19.10
C ASP A 122 -2.55 -7.74 17.69
N TYR A 123 -1.87 -6.60 17.48
CA TYR A 123 -1.18 -6.28 16.24
C TYR A 123 0.10 -7.07 16.01
N ALA A 124 0.67 -7.72 17.04
CA ALA A 124 1.82 -8.59 16.85
C ALA A 124 1.50 -9.78 15.95
N THR A 125 0.22 -10.15 15.87
CA THR A 125 -0.26 -11.12 14.88
C THR A 125 0.09 -10.69 13.43
N LEU A 126 0.23 -9.39 13.12
CA LEU A 126 0.64 -8.94 11.78
C LEU A 126 2.15 -8.90 11.57
N TYR A 127 2.98 -9.05 12.61
CA TYR A 127 4.43 -8.88 12.52
C TYR A 127 5.05 -9.66 11.35
N GLU A 128 4.85 -10.98 11.27
CA GLU A 128 5.44 -11.79 10.20
C GLU A 128 4.84 -11.47 8.81
N VAL A 129 3.62 -10.95 8.74
CA VAL A 129 3.02 -10.50 7.46
C VAL A 129 3.72 -9.22 7.01
N ILE A 130 3.67 -8.17 7.83
CA ILE A 130 4.25 -6.85 7.52
C ILE A 130 5.76 -6.95 7.29
N ARG A 131 6.47 -7.82 8.02
CA ARG A 131 7.89 -8.04 7.82
C ARG A 131 8.24 -8.59 6.43
N ASN A 132 7.36 -9.41 5.85
CA ASN A 132 7.60 -10.11 4.59
C ASN A 132 7.00 -9.43 3.35
N VAL A 133 6.18 -8.38 3.52
CA VAL A 133 5.66 -7.63 2.37
C VAL A 133 6.81 -6.92 1.65
N ASP A 134 6.66 -6.74 0.35
CA ASP A 134 7.60 -5.97 -0.47
C ASP A 134 7.29 -4.46 -0.38
N SER A 135 6.00 -4.13 -0.29
CA SER A 135 5.50 -2.76 -0.17
C SER A 135 4.42 -2.63 0.89
N LEU A 136 4.54 -1.59 1.71
CA LEU A 136 3.60 -1.23 2.76
C LEU A 136 2.97 0.13 2.44
N GLY A 137 1.65 0.20 2.53
CA GLY A 137 0.91 1.45 2.40
C GLY A 137 0.02 1.69 3.59
N MET A 138 0.01 2.92 4.07
CA MET A 138 -0.74 3.28 5.25
C MET A 138 -0.98 4.79 5.32
N THR A 139 -1.80 5.20 6.27
CA THR A 139 -1.98 6.62 6.57
C THR A 139 -1.06 7.03 7.70
N PHE A 140 -0.69 8.31 7.76
CA PHE A 140 0.05 8.86 8.90
C PHE A 140 -0.66 8.62 10.24
N VAL A 141 -1.99 8.58 10.19
CA VAL A 141 -2.88 8.29 11.31
C VAL A 141 -2.69 6.84 11.79
N THR A 142 -2.60 5.88 10.88
CA THR A 142 -2.35 4.46 11.21
C THR A 142 -0.90 4.08 11.52
N LEU A 143 0.06 4.99 11.30
CA LEU A 143 1.48 4.71 11.47
C LEU A 143 1.87 4.16 12.86
N PRO A 144 1.27 4.61 13.99
CA PRO A 144 1.54 4.01 15.31
C PRO A 144 1.19 2.52 15.40
N MET A 145 0.30 1.99 14.56
CA MET A 145 0.02 0.55 14.53
C MET A 145 1.29 -0.27 14.27
N LEU A 146 2.26 0.28 13.52
CA LEU A 146 3.53 -0.39 13.28
C LEU A 146 4.33 -0.60 14.54
N THR A 147 4.34 0.36 15.48
CA THR A 147 5.08 0.16 16.74
C THR A 147 4.48 -0.99 17.55
N ASP A 148 3.17 -1.14 17.53
CA ASP A 148 2.49 -2.25 18.21
C ASP A 148 2.77 -3.58 17.49
N CYS A 149 2.84 -3.58 16.15
CA CYS A 149 3.28 -4.75 15.39
C CYS A 149 4.71 -5.16 15.76
N PHE A 150 5.57 -4.19 16.08
CA PHE A 150 6.98 -4.40 16.36
C PHE A 150 7.24 -4.82 17.81
N ALA A 151 6.36 -4.47 18.75
CA ALA A 151 6.54 -4.65 20.19
C ALA A 151 6.77 -6.12 20.62
N GLU A 152 6.20 -7.10 19.89
CA GLU A 152 6.44 -8.53 20.16
C GLU A 152 7.57 -9.15 19.31
N GLY A 153 8.21 -8.37 18.44
CA GLY A 153 9.32 -8.80 17.62
C GLY A 153 10.57 -9.04 18.48
N ARG A 154 10.62 -10.15 19.23
CA ARG A 154 11.72 -10.56 20.14
C ARG A 154 13.09 -10.74 19.45
N ASN A 155 13.22 -10.35 18.18
CA ASN A 155 14.42 -10.56 17.40
C ASN A 155 14.61 -9.43 16.37
N ILE A 156 15.12 -8.30 16.84
CA ILE A 156 15.46 -7.09 16.04
C ILE A 156 16.41 -7.41 14.87
N GLN A 157 17.14 -8.53 14.93
CA GLN A 157 18.09 -8.98 13.91
C GLN A 157 17.45 -9.68 12.70
N LYS A 158 16.14 -9.95 12.73
CA LYS A 158 15.43 -10.62 11.64
C LYS A 158 15.41 -9.73 10.38
N GLU A 159 15.73 -10.31 9.21
CA GLU A 159 15.71 -9.58 7.94
C GLU A 159 14.31 -9.06 7.61
N TRP A 160 14.20 -7.74 7.38
CA TRP A 160 13.01 -7.06 6.87
C TRP A 160 13.04 -7.06 5.35
N LYS A 161 11.96 -7.55 4.72
CA LYS A 161 11.83 -7.55 3.25
C LYS A 161 11.24 -6.26 2.73
N CYS A 162 10.40 -5.58 3.51
CA CYS A 162 9.73 -4.35 3.09
C CYS A 162 10.76 -3.26 2.75
N ARG A 163 10.74 -2.81 1.48
CA ARG A 163 11.63 -1.76 0.96
C ARG A 163 10.90 -0.49 0.54
N SER A 164 9.57 -0.57 0.42
CA SER A 164 8.73 0.52 -0.06
C SER A 164 7.69 0.88 0.99
N LEU A 165 7.62 2.16 1.36
CA LEU A 165 6.60 2.71 2.26
C LEU A 165 5.82 3.82 1.55
N VAL A 166 4.50 3.73 1.58
CA VAL A 166 3.58 4.77 1.11
C VAL A 166 2.80 5.31 2.30
N LEU A 167 2.90 6.61 2.55
CA LEU A 167 2.16 7.33 3.58
C LEU A 167 1.18 8.29 2.95
N VAL A 168 -0.08 8.21 3.35
CA VAL A 168 -1.16 9.04 2.81
C VAL A 168 -1.87 9.83 3.93
N GLY A 169 -2.28 11.05 3.60
CA GLY A 169 -3.18 11.84 4.43
C GLY A 169 -2.48 12.80 5.38
N PRO A 170 -3.25 13.43 6.30
CA PRO A 170 -2.76 14.40 7.25
C PRO A 170 -1.73 13.84 8.20
N GLY A 171 -0.65 14.60 8.44
CA GLY A 171 0.25 14.39 9.56
C GLY A 171 1.73 14.22 9.21
N ASP A 172 2.50 14.07 10.27
CA ASP A 172 3.96 14.05 10.30
C ASP A 172 4.48 13.20 11.48
N ARG A 173 3.68 12.22 11.93
CA ARG A 173 3.90 11.44 13.15
C ARG A 173 5.00 10.39 12.99
N TRP A 174 6.22 10.82 12.72
CA TRP A 174 7.40 9.95 12.61
C TRP A 174 7.93 9.48 13.96
N ASN A 175 7.63 10.20 15.05
CA ASN A 175 8.13 9.92 16.40
C ASN A 175 8.00 8.45 16.85
N PRO A 176 6.87 7.74 16.62
CA PRO A 176 6.76 6.33 17.00
C PRO A 176 7.82 5.45 16.34
N LEU A 177 8.15 5.71 15.08
CA LEU A 177 9.17 4.95 14.35
C LEU A 177 10.60 5.39 14.68
N VAL A 178 10.83 6.69 14.88
CA VAL A 178 12.18 7.21 15.17
C VAL A 178 12.61 6.91 16.61
N ASN A 179 11.66 6.85 17.54
CA ASN A 179 11.94 6.64 18.96
C ASN A 179 11.93 5.15 19.38
N SER A 180 11.64 4.22 18.46
CA SER A 180 11.69 2.77 18.72
C SER A 180 12.88 2.13 17.99
N PRO A 181 13.65 1.23 18.63
CA PRO A 181 14.75 0.51 17.98
C PRO A 181 14.30 -0.23 16.71
N GLU A 182 13.14 -0.88 16.77
CA GLU A 182 12.55 -1.63 15.67
C GLU A 182 12.11 -0.69 14.54
N GLY A 183 11.52 0.46 14.87
CA GLY A 183 11.16 1.47 13.91
C GLY A 183 12.37 2.03 13.18
N VAL A 184 13.47 2.31 13.89
CA VAL A 184 14.74 2.76 13.28
C VAL A 184 15.32 1.69 12.35
N VAL A 185 15.30 0.41 12.75
CA VAL A 185 15.74 -0.69 11.89
C VAL A 185 14.86 -0.78 10.64
N PHE A 186 13.53 -0.71 10.78
CA PHE A 186 12.60 -0.71 9.66
C PHE A 186 12.89 0.46 8.69
N LEU A 187 12.98 1.69 9.21
CA LEU A 187 13.29 2.89 8.42
C LEU A 187 14.63 2.76 7.70
N SER A 188 15.63 2.15 8.34
CA SER A 188 16.96 1.97 7.74
C SER A 188 16.98 1.08 6.51
N LYS A 189 15.96 0.22 6.34
CA LYS A 189 15.85 -0.74 5.24
C LYS A 189 15.05 -0.21 4.06
N LEU A 190 14.32 0.88 4.22
CA LEU A 190 13.54 1.49 3.15
C LEU A 190 14.45 2.03 2.05
N THR A 191 14.11 1.69 0.81
CA THR A 191 14.73 2.24 -0.40
C THR A 191 13.78 3.16 -1.17
N HIS A 192 12.47 2.99 -0.97
CA HIS A 192 11.42 3.81 -1.59
C HIS A 192 10.49 4.40 -0.52
N LEU A 193 10.28 5.70 -0.59
CA LEU A 193 9.32 6.41 0.26
C LEU A 193 8.41 7.27 -0.62
N VAL A 194 7.11 7.14 -0.37
CA VAL A 194 6.10 8.04 -0.94
C VAL A 194 5.37 8.72 0.19
N VAL A 195 5.27 10.04 0.12
CA VAL A 195 4.47 10.82 1.04
C VAL A 195 3.44 11.58 0.24
N TYR A 196 2.19 11.13 0.30
CA TYR A 196 1.03 11.84 -0.22
C TYR A 196 0.36 12.61 0.91
N ASN A 197 0.86 13.80 1.17
CA ASN A 197 0.27 14.72 2.13
C ASN A 197 0.12 16.09 1.46
N LEU A 198 -1.12 16.57 1.35
CA LEU A 198 -1.44 17.87 0.76
C LEU A 198 -1.66 18.97 1.82
N ASP A 199 -1.59 18.63 3.12
CA ASP A 199 -1.88 19.57 4.19
C ASP A 199 -0.77 20.59 4.36
N GLY A 200 -1.18 21.86 4.50
CA GLY A 200 -0.28 22.98 4.77
C GLY A 200 0.56 23.40 3.57
N ALA A 201 0.28 22.88 2.38
CA ALA A 201 0.93 23.36 1.16
C ALA A 201 0.50 24.82 0.90
N SER A 202 1.49 25.71 0.78
CA SER A 202 1.30 27.15 0.57
C SER A 202 2.02 27.60 -0.69
N ASP A 203 1.67 28.79 -1.19
CA ASP A 203 2.33 29.40 -2.35
C ASP A 203 3.81 29.75 -2.09
N GLU A 204 4.26 29.73 -0.82
CA GLU A 204 5.63 30.11 -0.44
C GLU A 204 6.63 28.96 -0.57
N THR A 205 6.16 27.70 -0.54
CA THR A 205 7.03 26.53 -0.64
C THR A 205 6.50 25.53 -1.68
N PRO A 206 7.31 25.10 -2.66
CA PRO A 206 6.85 24.20 -3.72
C PRO A 206 6.59 22.76 -3.25
N TYR A 207 6.81 22.47 -1.96
CA TYR A 207 6.58 21.17 -1.34
C TYR A 207 5.78 21.30 -0.03
N PRO A 208 5.00 20.27 0.36
CA PRO A 208 4.25 20.27 1.61
C PRO A 208 5.17 20.33 2.85
N PRO A 209 4.80 21.04 3.95
CA PRO A 209 5.58 21.09 5.19
C PRO A 209 5.90 19.71 5.81
N ALA A 210 5.08 18.70 5.51
CA ALA A 210 5.32 17.31 5.92
C ALA A 210 6.65 16.75 5.36
N VAL A 211 7.09 17.20 4.18
CA VAL A 211 8.35 16.76 3.56
C VAL A 211 9.56 17.18 4.39
N ALA A 212 9.56 18.39 4.95
CA ALA A 212 10.65 18.91 5.78
C ALA A 212 10.82 18.12 7.10
N ARG A 213 9.78 17.41 7.54
CA ARG A 213 9.75 16.64 8.79
C ARG A 213 10.09 15.16 8.62
N ILE A 214 10.41 14.73 7.39
CA ILE A 214 10.81 13.35 7.12
C ILE A 214 12.17 13.10 7.77
N PRO A 215 12.33 12.03 8.58
CA PRO A 215 13.57 11.72 9.27
C PRO A 215 14.56 11.01 8.31
N PHE A 216 15.03 11.69 7.27
CA PHE A 216 15.97 11.12 6.28
C PHE A 216 17.25 10.57 6.92
N ALA A 217 17.65 11.09 8.08
CA ALA A 217 18.77 10.57 8.85
C ALA A 217 18.58 9.09 9.26
N ALA A 218 17.33 8.68 9.55
CA ALA A 218 16.96 7.32 9.94
C ALA A 218 16.79 6.36 8.75
N MET A 219 16.86 6.87 7.51
CA MET A 219 16.67 6.09 6.27
C MET A 219 17.94 6.11 5.39
N PRO A 220 19.10 5.59 5.85
CA PRO A 220 20.34 5.60 5.08
C PRO A 220 20.27 4.88 3.73
N SER A 221 19.34 3.93 3.54
CA SER A 221 19.20 3.16 2.29
C SER A 221 18.23 3.78 1.28
N LEU A 222 17.66 4.95 1.57
CA LEU A 222 16.64 5.57 0.72
C LEU A 222 17.26 6.04 -0.60
N THR A 223 16.71 5.57 -1.72
CA THR A 223 17.16 5.92 -3.09
C THR A 223 16.06 6.62 -3.89
N HIS A 224 14.80 6.41 -3.54
CA HIS A 224 13.65 6.99 -4.23
C HIS A 224 12.73 7.66 -3.23
N PHE A 225 12.41 8.93 -3.48
CA PHE A 225 11.45 9.68 -2.69
C PHE A 225 10.45 10.37 -3.63
N ALA A 226 9.15 10.18 -3.38
CA ALA A 226 8.09 10.82 -4.15
C ALA A 226 7.09 11.55 -3.25
N PHE A 227 6.61 12.69 -3.71
CA PHE A 227 5.62 13.51 -3.01
C PHE A 227 4.86 14.41 -3.99
N PRO A 228 3.64 14.86 -3.67
CA PRO A 228 2.93 15.81 -4.49
C PRO A 228 3.56 17.20 -4.35
N MET A 229 3.98 17.78 -5.47
CA MET A 229 4.25 19.20 -5.66
C MET A 229 2.97 19.92 -6.07
N LEU A 230 2.82 21.17 -5.65
CA LEU A 230 1.80 22.04 -6.22
C LEU A 230 2.44 22.89 -7.31
N ALA A 231 1.97 22.75 -8.55
CA ALA A 231 2.26 23.72 -9.60
C ALA A 231 1.16 24.78 -9.64
N GLN A 232 1.57 26.03 -9.57
CA GLN A 232 0.72 27.15 -9.92
C GLN A 232 0.75 27.28 -11.46
N ALA A 233 -0.35 26.97 -12.13
CA ALA A 233 -0.53 27.27 -13.54
C ALA A 233 -1.56 28.41 -13.70
N ARG A 234 -1.47 29.19 -14.78
CA ARG A 234 -2.43 30.27 -15.09
C ARG A 234 -3.85 29.68 -15.20
N GLY A 235 -4.60 29.68 -14.10
CA GLY A 235 -5.93 29.08 -13.98
C GLY A 235 -6.18 28.20 -12.74
N GLY A 236 -5.16 27.90 -11.92
CA GLY A 236 -5.35 27.17 -10.67
C GLY A 236 -4.09 26.50 -10.12
N ILE A 237 -4.22 25.93 -8.93
CA ILE A 237 -3.20 25.08 -8.29
C ILE A 237 -3.48 23.63 -8.73
N PHE A 238 -2.50 23.00 -9.38
CA PHE A 238 -2.59 21.60 -9.82
C PHE A 238 -1.57 20.74 -9.06
N PRO A 239 -1.97 19.58 -8.52
CA PRO A 239 -1.02 18.62 -7.99
C PRO A 239 -0.20 18.02 -9.14
N MET A 240 1.12 18.15 -9.07
CA MET A 240 2.09 17.40 -9.86
C MET A 240 2.82 16.45 -8.93
N ALA A 241 3.32 15.30 -9.39
CA ALA A 241 4.25 14.52 -8.57
C ALA A 241 5.68 15.04 -8.78
N ALA A 242 6.41 15.26 -7.69
CA ALA A 242 7.86 15.14 -7.73
C ALA A 242 8.23 13.69 -7.48
N ILE A 243 9.05 13.15 -8.37
CA ILE A 243 9.94 12.04 -8.02
C ILE A 243 11.34 12.62 -7.89
N VAL A 244 11.90 12.52 -6.69
CA VAL A 244 13.31 12.75 -6.45
C VAL A 244 13.97 11.37 -6.37
N SER A 245 14.52 10.93 -7.51
CA SER A 245 15.44 9.79 -7.58
C SER A 245 16.84 10.37 -7.56
N ALA A 246 17.54 10.23 -6.45
CA ALA A 246 18.86 10.83 -6.33
C ALA A 246 19.71 10.14 -5.25
N ASP A 247 21.03 10.29 -5.38
CA ASP A 247 21.97 9.97 -4.31
C ASP A 247 21.61 10.78 -3.03
N ARG A 248 21.94 10.25 -1.86
CA ARG A 248 21.62 10.78 -0.52
C ARG A 248 21.98 12.26 -0.37
N GLN A 249 23.06 12.70 -1.01
CA GLN A 249 23.48 14.10 -1.00
C GLN A 249 22.50 15.00 -1.76
N ALA A 250 22.00 14.54 -2.91
CA ALA A 250 21.03 15.29 -3.71
C ALA A 250 19.64 15.36 -3.05
N LEU A 251 19.22 14.31 -2.34
CA LEU A 251 18.00 14.37 -1.50
C LEU A 251 18.14 15.39 -0.36
N ARG A 252 19.30 15.43 0.32
CA ARG A 252 19.58 16.42 1.37
C ARG A 252 19.68 17.84 0.81
N GLN A 253 20.32 18.01 -0.33
CA GLN A 253 20.40 19.31 -1.01
C GLN A 253 19.01 19.79 -1.44
N PHE A 254 18.15 18.89 -1.92
CA PHE A 254 16.78 19.21 -2.27
C PHE A 254 15.97 19.75 -1.08
N VAL A 255 16.00 19.06 0.06
CA VAL A 255 15.26 19.46 1.27
C VAL A 255 15.78 20.78 1.86
N ASN A 256 17.07 21.04 1.73
CA ASN A 256 17.72 22.24 2.27
C ASN A 256 17.79 23.40 1.25
N ALA A 257 17.33 23.20 0.01
CA ALA A 257 17.38 24.24 -1.02
C ALA A 257 16.31 25.31 -0.73
N PRO A 258 16.65 26.61 -0.83
CA PRO A 258 15.67 27.68 -0.74
C PRO A 258 14.61 27.54 -1.84
N ALA A 259 13.33 27.79 -1.49
CA ALA A 259 12.18 27.69 -2.40
C ALA A 259 12.31 28.55 -3.70
N ASN A 260 13.19 29.54 -3.69
CA ASN A 260 13.38 30.52 -4.77
C ASN A 260 14.33 30.06 -5.89
N TYR A 261 14.97 28.90 -5.78
CA TYR A 261 15.81 28.40 -6.87
C TYR A 261 14.97 27.64 -7.90
N SER A 262 15.03 28.13 -9.14
CA SER A 262 14.57 27.45 -10.36
C SER A 262 14.82 25.95 -10.28
N SER A 263 13.76 25.17 -10.50
CA SER A 263 13.69 23.71 -10.41
C SER A 263 15.07 23.03 -10.49
N PRO A 264 15.61 22.45 -9.40
CA PRO A 264 16.88 21.75 -9.45
C PRO A 264 16.93 20.82 -10.65
N SER A 265 18.03 20.82 -11.39
CA SER A 265 18.25 20.04 -12.63
C SER A 265 18.11 18.51 -12.47
N TYR A 266 17.88 18.04 -11.24
CA TYR A 266 17.59 16.66 -10.87
C TYR A 266 16.09 16.35 -10.80
N ILE A 267 15.22 17.38 -10.83
CA ILE A 267 13.78 17.23 -11.02
C ILE A 267 13.56 17.08 -12.52
N ARG A 268 13.64 15.84 -13.02
CA ARG A 268 12.97 15.54 -14.27
C ARG A 268 11.51 15.32 -13.91
N PRO A 269 10.57 16.23 -14.24
CA PRO A 269 9.19 15.81 -14.33
C PRO A 269 9.20 14.69 -15.38
N PRO A 270 8.92 13.45 -14.98
CA PRO A 270 8.82 12.40 -15.97
C PRO A 270 7.73 12.81 -16.98
N GLN A 271 7.96 12.57 -18.27
CA GLN A 271 7.00 12.87 -19.33
C GLN A 271 5.82 11.93 -19.19
N TRP A 272 4.93 12.24 -18.27
CA TRP A 272 3.70 11.53 -18.02
C TRP A 272 2.59 12.23 -18.78
N ASP A 273 1.80 11.45 -19.52
CA ASP A 273 0.77 12.00 -20.37
C ASP A 273 -0.31 12.72 -19.55
N ARG A 274 -1.22 13.41 -20.24
CA ARG A 274 -2.32 14.21 -19.65
C ARG A 274 -3.33 13.41 -18.79
N ARG A 275 -3.10 12.13 -18.47
CA ARG A 275 -4.04 11.24 -17.76
C ARG A 275 -3.73 11.03 -16.28
N GLY A 276 -2.75 11.73 -15.70
CA GLY A 276 -2.46 11.65 -14.27
C GLY A 276 -1.34 10.68 -13.92
N ILE A 277 -1.01 10.63 -12.63
CA ILE A 277 0.09 9.81 -12.11
C ILE A 277 -0.35 8.35 -12.18
N ASP A 278 0.28 7.54 -13.02
CA ASP A 278 0.07 6.09 -13.01
C ASP A 278 0.75 5.47 -11.77
N TRP A 279 0.13 5.69 -10.63
CA TRP A 279 0.56 5.13 -9.35
C TRP A 279 0.48 3.60 -9.34
N GLU A 280 -0.26 3.02 -10.28
CA GLU A 280 -0.33 1.58 -10.50
C GLU A 280 0.98 1.08 -11.14
N ALA A 281 1.57 1.83 -12.06
CA ALA A 281 2.93 1.58 -12.56
C ALA A 281 4.02 1.85 -11.50
N ALA A 282 3.83 2.86 -10.64
CA ALA A 282 4.84 3.21 -9.63
C ALA A 282 4.81 2.29 -8.39
N PHE A 283 3.64 1.75 -8.01
CA PHE A 283 3.46 1.02 -6.74
C PHE A 283 2.56 -0.22 -6.85
N GLY A 284 1.99 -0.52 -8.02
CA GLY A 284 1.22 -1.74 -8.29
C GLY A 284 -0.13 -1.81 -7.57
N VAL A 285 -0.71 -0.66 -7.24
CA VAL A 285 -2.08 -0.51 -6.75
C VAL A 285 -2.66 0.74 -7.43
N ALA A 286 -3.96 0.75 -7.71
CA ALA A 286 -4.65 1.91 -8.30
C ALA A 286 -4.30 3.23 -7.58
N GLU A 287 -4.51 4.37 -8.25
CA GLU A 287 -4.16 5.69 -7.72
C GLU A 287 -4.46 5.84 -6.22
N PRO A 288 -3.49 6.26 -5.36
CA PRO A 288 -3.69 6.55 -3.96
C PRO A 288 -4.88 7.47 -3.73
N GLU A 289 -5.22 8.35 -4.69
CA GLU A 289 -6.44 9.16 -4.67
C GLU A 289 -7.72 8.34 -4.86
N GLN A 290 -7.71 7.30 -5.69
CA GLN A 290 -8.83 6.37 -5.84
C GLN A 290 -8.97 5.47 -4.60
N ILE A 291 -7.86 5.04 -4.00
CA ILE A 291 -7.86 4.25 -2.76
C ILE A 291 -8.29 5.14 -1.57
N TRP A 292 -7.75 6.36 -1.47
CA TRP A 292 -8.09 7.35 -0.44
C TRP A 292 -9.53 7.82 -0.58
N GLY A 293 -9.97 8.15 -1.80
CA GLY A 293 -11.34 8.55 -2.08
C GLY A 293 -12.38 7.46 -1.79
N ARG A 294 -11.98 6.17 -1.84
CA ARG A 294 -12.81 5.03 -1.40
C ARG A 294 -12.70 4.76 0.11
N ALA A 295 -11.63 5.21 0.77
CA ALA A 295 -11.40 5.03 2.20
C ALA A 295 -11.98 6.15 3.09
N ILE A 296 -12.25 7.33 2.54
CA ILE A 296 -12.97 8.39 3.26
C ILE A 296 -14.42 7.93 3.47
N PRO A 297 -14.93 7.88 4.72
CA PRO A 297 -16.34 7.62 4.98
C PRO A 297 -17.21 8.59 4.18
N GLU A 298 -18.31 8.11 3.60
CA GLU A 298 -19.17 8.89 2.70
C GLU A 298 -19.59 10.25 3.28
N ASP A 299 -19.73 10.34 4.60
CA ASP A 299 -20.05 11.54 5.36
C ASP A 299 -18.93 12.59 5.38
N GLU A 300 -17.65 12.19 5.40
CA GLU A 300 -16.51 13.11 5.26
C GLU A 300 -16.36 13.57 3.81
N ARG A 301 -16.67 12.70 2.85
CA ARG A 301 -16.68 13.03 1.42
C ARG A 301 -17.72 14.12 1.12
N LYS A 302 -18.92 14.01 1.71
CA LYS A 302 -19.98 15.02 1.64
C LYS A 302 -19.57 16.33 2.31
N LYS A 303 -18.89 16.29 3.47
CA LYS A 303 -18.39 17.50 4.15
C LYS A 303 -17.29 18.22 3.38
N GLN A 304 -16.38 17.50 2.74
CA GLN A 304 -15.33 18.09 1.89
C GLN A 304 -15.90 18.73 0.62
N LEU A 305 -16.93 18.12 0.01
CA LEU A 305 -17.65 18.69 -1.13
C LEU A 305 -18.42 19.98 -0.78
N VAL A 306 -18.99 20.06 0.44
CA VAL A 306 -19.66 21.27 0.93
C VAL A 306 -18.65 22.39 1.23
N LYS A 307 -17.45 22.06 1.73
CA LYS A 307 -16.36 23.03 1.94
C LYS A 307 -15.77 23.59 0.65
N ARG A 308 -15.78 22.83 -0.45
CA ARG A 308 -15.31 23.30 -1.77
C ARG A 308 -16.32 24.17 -2.54
N ARG A 309 -17.58 24.25 -2.05
CA ARG A 309 -18.66 25.05 -2.67
C ARG A 309 -18.95 26.37 -1.93
N LYS A 310 -18.19 26.69 -0.88
CA LYS A 310 -18.19 27.97 -0.18
C LYS A 310 -16.84 28.63 -0.38
#